data_AF-A0A4Q5NWK8-F1
#
_entry.id   AF-A0A4Q5NWK8-F1
#
_cell.length_a   1.000
_cell.length_b   1.000
_cell.length_c   1.000
_cell.angle_alpha   90.00
_cell.angle_beta   90.00
_cell.angle_gamma   90.00
#
_symmetry.space_group_name_H-M   'P 1'
#
loop_
_entity.id
_entity.type
_entity.pdbx_description
1 polymer ?
#
loop_
_entity_poly.entity_id
_entity_poly.type
_entity_poly.pdbx_seq_one_letter_code
_entity_poly.pdbx_strand_id
1 'polypeptide(L)'
;MNHFTEPSNEAVTTMKSILEGSAHILYVVNNEEGWQFLSGANAQTAEAQVVALERVINADPSIGELGNLPEGWHAWRATPASLWSRAPYDAG
;
A
#
# COMPACT_ATOMS: atom_id res chain seq x y z
N MET A 1 -6.28 14.65 -8.76
CA MET A 1 -5.48 13.43 -8.54
C MET A 1 -4.69 13.61 -7.26
N ASN A 2 -4.90 12.74 -6.27
CA ASN A 2 -3.91 12.61 -5.21
C ASN A 2 -2.67 11.96 -5.82
N HIS A 3 -1.49 12.39 -5.39
CA HIS A 3 -0.21 11.84 -5.81
C HIS A 3 0.63 11.71 -4.55
N PHE A 4 1.50 10.72 -4.52
CA PHE A 4 2.50 10.59 -3.45
C PHE A 4 3.41 11.81 -3.49
N THR A 5 3.71 12.35 -2.32
CA THR A 5 4.69 13.44 -2.16
C THR A 5 6.11 12.91 -1.96
N GLU A 6 6.20 11.63 -1.62
CA GLU A 6 7.41 10.84 -1.49
C GLU A 6 8.12 10.72 -2.83
N PRO A 7 9.46 10.66 -2.84
CA PRO A 7 10.21 10.44 -4.06
C PRO A 7 9.91 9.05 -4.65
N SER A 8 10.00 8.91 -5.98
CA SER A 8 9.71 7.64 -6.67
C SER A 8 10.52 6.44 -6.15
N ASN A 9 11.72 6.70 -5.61
CA ASN A 9 12.62 5.71 -5.05
C ASN A 9 12.48 5.51 -3.53
N GLU A 10 11.44 6.08 -2.91
CA GLU A 10 11.12 5.86 -1.50
C GLU A 10 10.99 4.36 -1.23
N ALA A 11 11.61 3.91 -0.13
CA ALA A 11 11.61 2.50 0.23
C ALA A 11 10.26 2.15 0.86
N VAL A 12 9.53 1.22 0.25
CA VAL A 12 8.21 0.79 0.72
C VAL A 12 8.16 -0.72 0.84
N THR A 13 7.31 -1.21 1.74
CA THR A 13 7.10 -2.64 1.93
C THR A 13 5.93 -3.11 1.08
N THR A 14 6.09 -4.22 0.36
CA THR A 14 5.01 -4.87 -0.38
C THR A 14 5.18 -6.40 -0.39
N MET A 15 4.28 -7.14 -1.04
CA MET A 15 4.37 -8.59 -1.16
C MET A 15 4.91 -9.00 -2.53
N LYS A 16 5.71 -10.07 -2.57
CA LYS A 16 6.20 -10.66 -3.82
C LYS A 16 5.06 -10.97 -4.81
N SER A 17 3.93 -11.49 -4.32
CA SER A 17 2.75 -11.81 -5.12
C SER A 17 2.09 -10.59 -5.79
N ILE A 18 2.16 -9.41 -5.17
CA ILE A 18 1.69 -8.16 -5.78
C ILE A 18 2.61 -7.76 -6.94
N LEU A 19 3.93 -7.86 -6.75
CA LEU A 19 4.92 -7.54 -7.78
C LEU A 19 4.87 -8.52 -8.96
N GLU A 20 4.50 -9.77 -8.71
CA GLU A 20 4.29 -10.81 -9.73
C GLU A 20 2.91 -10.74 -10.39
N GLY A 21 2.00 -9.89 -9.90
CA GLY A 21 0.64 -9.74 -10.41
C GLY A 21 -0.30 -10.90 -10.08
N SER A 22 0.08 -11.77 -9.14
CA SER A 22 -0.75 -12.89 -8.65
C SER A 22 -1.68 -12.50 -7.49
N ALA A 23 -1.46 -11.32 -6.91
CA ALA A 23 -2.32 -10.72 -5.89
C ALA A 23 -2.53 -9.22 -6.16
N HIS A 24 -3.56 -8.65 -5.53
CA HIS A 24 -3.89 -7.23 -5.62
C HIS A 24 -3.65 -6.52 -4.30
N ILE A 25 -3.40 -5.22 -4.33
CA ILE A 25 -3.30 -4.41 -3.11
C ILE A 25 -4.71 -4.17 -2.58
N LEU A 26 -5.03 -4.71 -1.41
CA LEU A 26 -6.34 -4.54 -0.77
C LEU A 26 -6.25 -3.83 0.57
N TYR A 27 -5.03 -3.64 1.08
CA TYR A 27 -4.78 -3.02 2.36
C TYR A 27 -3.47 -2.22 2.29
N VAL A 28 -3.51 -0.97 2.76
CA VAL A 28 -2.37 -0.05 2.75
C VAL A 28 -2.24 0.58 4.12
N VAL A 29 -1.02 0.67 4.63
CA VAL A 29 -0.68 1.36 5.89
C VAL A 29 0.37 2.42 5.59
N ASN A 30 0.20 3.60 6.17
CA ASN A 30 1.23 4.62 6.26
C ASN A 30 1.46 4.90 7.75
N ASN A 31 2.60 4.52 8.30
CA ASN A 31 2.93 4.71 9.71
C ASN A 31 4.42 5.09 9.86
N GLU A 32 4.93 5.12 11.09
CA GLU A 32 6.33 5.46 11.37
C GLU A 32 7.34 4.50 10.72
N GLU A 33 6.94 3.27 10.36
CA GLU A 33 7.77 2.30 9.61
C GLU A 33 7.73 2.54 8.09
N GLY A 34 6.94 3.52 7.64
CA GLY A 34 6.76 3.89 6.24
C GLY A 34 5.55 3.22 5.58
N TRP A 35 5.53 3.27 4.26
CA TRP A 35 4.42 2.75 3.46
C TRP A 35 4.46 1.23 3.33
N GLN A 36 3.32 0.60 3.56
CA GLN A 36 3.12 -0.84 3.39
C GLN A 36 1.93 -1.12 2.47
N PHE A 37 2.12 -1.93 1.44
CA PHE A 37 1.12 -2.29 0.44
C PHE A 37 0.88 -3.80 0.43
N LEU A 38 -0.27 -4.22 0.94
CA LEU A 38 -0.58 -5.60 1.29
C LEU A 38 -1.79 -6.15 0.54
N SER A 39 -1.83 -7.48 0.38
CA SER A 39 -2.97 -8.18 -0.24
C SER A 39 -4.19 -8.33 0.66
N GLY A 40 -4.08 -7.88 1.91
CA GLY A 40 -5.15 -7.87 2.90
C GLY A 40 -4.58 -7.58 4.29
N ALA A 41 -5.46 -7.33 5.26
CA ALA A 41 -5.05 -6.99 6.64
C ALA A 41 -4.30 -8.14 7.34
N ASN A 42 -4.59 -9.40 6.99
CA ASN A 42 -3.95 -10.60 7.54
C ASN A 42 -2.80 -11.13 6.66
N ALA A 43 -2.29 -10.31 5.73
CA ALA A 43 -1.21 -10.72 4.85
C ALA A 43 0.03 -11.12 5.68
N GLN A 44 0.56 -12.32 5.42
CA GLN A 44 1.77 -12.77 6.10
C GLN A 44 2.99 -12.02 5.55
N THR A 45 3.73 -11.36 6.44
CA THR A 45 4.93 -10.58 6.09
C THR A 45 6.14 -11.44 5.77
N ALA A 46 6.05 -12.77 5.89
CA ALA A 46 7.11 -13.70 5.51
C ALA A 46 7.51 -13.60 4.02
N GLU A 47 6.61 -13.08 3.17
CA GLU A 47 6.86 -12.81 1.75
C GLU A 47 6.98 -11.31 1.43
N ALA A 48 7.17 -10.48 2.45
CA ALA A 48 7.33 -9.05 2.29
C ALA A 48 8.68 -8.71 1.64
N GLN A 49 8.67 -7.71 0.76
CA GLN A 49 9.84 -7.18 0.07
C GLN A 49 9.86 -5.66 0.21
N VAL A 50 11.05 -5.11 0.42
CA VAL A 50 11.28 -3.66 0.36
C VAL A 50 11.67 -3.31 -1.07
N VAL A 51 10.91 -2.40 -1.70
CA VAL A 51 11.12 -1.96 -3.08
C VAL A 51 10.93 -0.45 -3.17
N ALA A 52 11.30 0.14 -4.31
CA ALA A 52 10.97 1.53 -4.61
C ALA A 52 9.44 1.72 -4.80
N LEU A 53 8.88 2.82 -4.29
CA LEU A 53 7.47 3.18 -4.42
C LEU A 53 6.97 3.10 -5.88
N GLU A 54 7.77 3.54 -6.85
CA GLU A 54 7.42 3.47 -8.27
C GLU A 54 7.15 2.03 -8.75
N ARG A 55 7.80 1.02 -8.17
CA ARG A 55 7.58 -0.39 -8.53
C ARG A 55 6.18 -0.83 -8.15
N VAL A 56 5.68 -0.36 -7.00
CA VAL A 56 4.33 -0.65 -6.53
C VAL A 56 3.30 0.13 -7.34
N ILE A 57 3.53 1.41 -7.63
CA ILE A 57 2.64 2.23 -8.47
C ILE A 57 2.49 1.61 -9.87
N ASN A 58 3.59 1.12 -10.45
CA ASN A 58 3.56 0.45 -11.74
C ASN A 58 2.81 -0.89 -11.70
N ALA A 59 2.88 -1.62 -10.57
CA ALA A 59 2.15 -2.87 -10.39
C ALA A 59 0.63 -2.64 -10.19
N ASP A 60 0.25 -1.58 -9.48
CA ASP A 60 -1.15 -1.22 -9.24
C ASP A 60 -1.32 0.31 -9.22
N PRO A 61 -1.64 0.95 -10.36
CA PRO A 61 -1.79 2.40 -10.44
C PRO A 61 -2.91 2.99 -9.56
N SER A 62 -3.85 2.16 -9.10
CA SER A 62 -5.00 2.63 -8.29
C SER A 62 -4.59 3.14 -6.90
N ILE A 63 -3.39 2.80 -6.43
CA ILE A 63 -2.87 3.33 -5.15
C ILE A 63 -2.53 4.81 -5.23
N GLY A 64 -2.43 5.41 -6.42
CA GLY A 64 -2.18 6.85 -6.56
C GLY A 64 -3.22 7.71 -5.82
N GLU A 65 -4.47 7.23 -5.72
CA GLU A 65 -5.54 7.88 -4.96
C GLU A 65 -5.27 8.02 -3.46
N LEU A 66 -4.34 7.21 -2.95
CA LEU A 66 -3.91 7.16 -1.54
C LEU A 66 -2.68 8.01 -1.26
N GLY A 67 -2.09 8.72 -2.23
CA GLY A 67 -0.89 9.53 -1.99
C GLY A 67 -1.02 10.65 -0.95
N ASN A 68 -2.24 10.94 -0.50
CA ASN A 68 -2.53 11.86 0.61
C ASN A 68 -2.99 11.14 1.90
N LEU A 69 -2.76 9.83 2.02
CA LEU A 69 -3.05 9.08 3.23
C LEU A 69 -2.07 9.54 4.33
N PRO A 70 -2.55 10.12 5.44
CA PRO A 70 -1.67 10.62 6.48
C PRO A 70 -0.83 9.51 7.12
N GLU A 71 0.30 9.88 7.71
CA GLU A 71 1.02 8.98 8.62
C GLU A 71 0.11 8.61 9.81
N GLY A 72 0.22 7.36 10.26
CA GLY A 72 -0.65 6.76 11.26
C GLY A 72 -2.04 6.40 10.72
N TRP A 73 -2.23 6.23 9.40
CA TRP A 73 -3.51 5.82 8.80
C TRP A 73 -3.37 4.54 8.00
N HIS A 74 -4.52 3.89 7.81
CA HIS A 74 -4.65 2.77 6.89
C HIS A 74 -5.81 2.97 5.93
N ALA A 75 -5.73 2.28 4.80
CA ALA A 75 -6.78 2.22 3.79
C ALA A 75 -7.04 0.77 3.37
N TRP A 76 -8.29 0.42 3.11
CA TRP A 76 -8.66 -0.93 2.69
C TRP A 76 -9.79 -0.92 1.67
N ARG A 77 -9.87 -2.00 0.89
CA ARG A 77 -10.93 -2.24 -0.09
C ARG A 77 -11.23 -3.73 -0.20
N ALA A 78 -12.46 -4.09 -0.55
CA ALA A 78 -12.86 -5.49 -0.68
C ALA A 78 -12.31 -6.16 -1.95
N THR A 79 -12.22 -5.40 -3.04
CA THR A 79 -11.75 -5.87 -4.36
C THR A 79 -10.99 -4.75 -5.07
N PRO A 80 -10.23 -5.03 -6.15
CA PRO A 80 -9.54 -3.99 -6.92
C PRO A 80 -10.47 -2.93 -7.52
N ALA A 81 -11.74 -3.28 -7.74
CA ALA A 81 -12.76 -2.35 -8.28
C ALA A 81 -13.52 -1.58 -7.18
N SER A 82 -13.30 -1.91 -5.91
CA SER A 82 -13.96 -1.24 -4.79
C SER A 82 -13.26 0.07 -4.43
N LEU A 83 -14.03 1.05 -3.96
CA LEU A 83 -13.49 2.28 -3.40
C LEU A 83 -12.69 2.02 -2.12
N TRP A 84 -11.67 2.84 -1.90
CA TRP A 84 -10.89 2.82 -0.67
C TRP A 84 -11.67 3.39 0.51
N SER A 85 -11.77 2.59 1.58
CA SER A 85 -12.09 3.08 2.92
C SER A 85 -10.79 3.49 3.62
N ARG A 86 -10.86 4.48 4.52
CA ARG A 86 -9.69 5.04 5.21
C ARG A 86 -10.03 5.30 6.68
N ALA A 87 -9.11 5.05 7.59
CA ALA A 87 -9.24 5.40 9.00
C ALA A 87 -7.84 5.61 9.63
N PRO A 88 -7.76 6.27 10.80
CA PRO A 88 -6.58 6.20 11.64
C PRO A 88 -6.22 4.74 11.97
N TYR A 89 -4.95 4.40 11.84
CA TYR A 89 -4.41 3.11 12.23
C TYR A 89 -4.12 3.15 13.73
N ASP A 90 -5.10 2.71 14.51
CA ASP A 90 -4.92 2.57 15.97
C ASP A 90 -4.08 1.30 16.20
N ALA A 91 -2.76 1.48 16.28
CA ALA A 91 -1.84 0.45 16.71
C ALA A 91 -2.00 0.27 18.23
N GLY A 92 -3.10 -0.38 18.63
CA GLY A 92 -3.38 -0.74 20.02
C GLY A 92 -2.33 -1.66 20.63
#